data_AF-A0A8H6ZQK3-F1
#
_entry.id   AF-A0A8H6ZQK3-F1
#
_cell.length_a   1.000
_cell.length_b   1.000
_cell.length_c   1.000
_cell.angle_alpha   90.00
_cell.angle_beta   90.00
_cell.angle_gamma   90.00
#
_symmetry.space_group_name_H-M   'P 1'
#
loop_
_entity.id
_entity.type
_entity.pdbx_description
1 polymer ?
#
loop_
_entity_poly.entity_id
_entity_poly.type
_entity_poly.pdbx_seq_one_letter_code
_entity_poly.pdbx_strand_id
1 'polypeptide(L)'
;MSSFEPRDLQLALRPPADTSFFYHDAFNVMNNVSQNWKDYDTGKIKLGDTIRWNVEIYMYGTGAPVFVDGDTGASVVNPKFKEDGGEIIILITHSGTITLADVQGHQIEYFNTVYGPRKPGDTFDVSIGVDVQGQYPETGNYVKEGSDYRYTISYEQKMPMFKNNGHEVFDFAAQYKDIYTLSKAQQSAELHNTYLKSGLRLDGNHTIGVSYPIHGLSAFRVSNLDVFPFDITFVHGIHGSYEHNHEERYMSGVPVNYKVDLNSLK
;
A
#
# COMPACT_ATOMS: atom_id res chain seq x y z
N MET A 1 -27.11 16.98 -10.90
CA MET A 1 -25.73 17.44 -11.14
C MET A 1 -24.98 17.19 -9.85
N SER A 2 -24.16 16.14 -9.72
CA SER A 2 -23.27 16.03 -8.56
C SER A 2 -22.02 16.87 -8.85
N SER A 3 -21.76 17.82 -7.95
CA SER A 3 -20.69 18.80 -8.04
C SER A 3 -19.52 18.34 -7.18
N PHE A 4 -18.85 17.27 -7.58
CA PHE A 4 -17.60 16.90 -6.93
C PHE A 4 -16.40 17.40 -7.70
N GLU A 5 -15.46 17.94 -6.93
CA GLU A 5 -14.23 18.57 -7.38
C GLU A 5 -13.28 17.55 -8.04
N PRO A 6 -12.43 17.99 -8.98
CA PRO A 6 -11.34 17.16 -9.50
C PRO A 6 -10.44 16.67 -8.36
N ARG A 7 -9.79 15.52 -8.55
CA ARG A 7 -8.83 15.00 -7.58
C ARG A 7 -7.77 16.04 -7.24
N ASP A 8 -7.57 16.30 -5.95
CA ASP A 8 -6.49 17.14 -5.44
C ASP A 8 -5.47 16.27 -4.71
N LEU A 9 -4.30 16.09 -5.34
CA LEU A 9 -3.20 15.28 -4.83
C LEU A 9 -2.01 16.18 -4.51
N GLN A 10 -1.57 16.16 -3.26
CA GLN A 10 -0.37 16.84 -2.80
C GLN A 10 0.55 15.83 -2.12
N LEU A 11 1.76 15.70 -2.66
CA LEU A 11 2.77 14.76 -2.20
C LEU A 11 4.03 15.53 -1.79
N ALA A 12 4.42 15.38 -0.53
CA ALA A 12 5.73 15.77 -0.04
C ALA A 12 6.36 14.57 0.67
N LEU A 13 6.58 13.48 -0.08
CA LEU A 13 7.13 12.23 0.44
C LEU A 13 8.63 12.08 0.17
N ARG A 14 9.22 12.84 -0.76
CA ARG A 14 10.66 12.80 -0.99
C ARG A 14 11.35 13.92 -0.21
N PRO A 15 12.34 13.61 0.64
CA PRO A 15 13.14 14.64 1.29
C PRO A 15 14.13 15.26 0.28
N PRO A 16 14.88 16.32 0.65
CA PRO A 16 15.90 16.91 -0.21
C PRO A 16 16.90 15.87 -0.76
N ALA A 17 17.46 16.12 -1.94
CA ALA A 17 18.29 15.13 -2.66
C ALA A 17 19.59 14.73 -1.93
N ASP A 18 20.04 15.53 -0.96
CA ASP A 18 21.22 15.30 -0.12
C ASP A 18 20.91 14.58 1.21
N THR A 19 19.68 14.10 1.36
CA THR A 19 19.25 13.33 2.53
C THR A 19 19.92 11.96 2.54
N SER A 20 20.51 11.59 3.68
CA SER A 20 21.02 10.27 3.96
C SER A 20 19.92 9.36 4.52
N PHE A 21 20.08 8.06 4.31
CA PHE A 21 19.22 6.98 4.79
C PHE A 21 17.77 7.10 4.28
N PHE A 22 17.63 7.48 3.02
CA PHE A 22 16.34 7.53 2.33
C PHE A 22 16.34 6.58 1.14
N TYR A 23 15.24 5.84 0.98
CA TYR A 23 15.04 4.96 -0.16
C TYR A 23 13.67 5.20 -0.80
N HIS A 24 13.64 5.16 -2.13
CA HIS A 24 12.43 5.25 -2.92
C HIS A 24 12.49 4.28 -4.09
N ASP A 25 11.40 3.58 -4.34
CA ASP A 25 11.20 2.77 -5.53
C ASP A 25 9.72 2.69 -5.92
N ALA A 26 9.45 2.32 -7.16
CA ALA A 26 8.10 2.23 -7.71
C ALA A 26 7.97 1.04 -8.66
N PHE A 27 6.91 0.25 -8.49
CA PHE A 27 6.65 -0.89 -9.37
C PHE A 27 5.16 -1.23 -9.46
N ASN A 28 4.83 -2.07 -10.43
CA ASN A 28 3.46 -2.59 -10.60
C ASN A 28 3.34 -3.91 -9.83
N VAL A 29 2.45 -3.95 -8.83
CA VAL A 29 2.07 -5.21 -8.17
C VAL A 29 1.16 -6.02 -9.09
N MET A 30 0.30 -5.35 -9.85
CA MET A 30 -0.52 -5.95 -10.90
C MET A 30 -0.47 -5.07 -12.16
N ASN A 31 -0.14 -5.67 -13.30
CA ASN A 31 -0.08 -4.96 -14.57
C ASN A 31 -0.95 -5.67 -15.63
N ASN A 32 -2.13 -5.11 -15.91
CA ASN A 32 -3.06 -5.58 -16.93
C ASN A 32 -3.40 -7.08 -16.82
N VAL A 33 -3.68 -7.53 -15.60
CA VAL A 33 -4.18 -8.89 -15.39
C VAL A 33 -5.66 -8.90 -15.75
N SER A 34 -6.02 -9.57 -16.86
CA SER A 34 -7.41 -9.96 -17.15
C SER A 34 -7.74 -11.18 -16.31
N GLN A 35 -8.51 -11.00 -15.24
CA GLN A 35 -8.95 -12.13 -14.42
C GLN A 35 -10.20 -12.76 -14.99
N ASN A 36 -10.02 -13.73 -15.89
CA ASN A 36 -11.13 -14.43 -16.54
C ASN A 36 -11.99 -15.18 -15.51
N TRP A 37 -13.30 -14.99 -15.61
CA TRP A 37 -14.26 -15.63 -14.71
C TRP A 37 -14.88 -16.83 -15.38
N LYS A 38 -14.90 -17.98 -14.71
CA LYS A 38 -15.74 -19.10 -15.16
C LYS A 38 -17.16 -18.88 -14.64
N ASP A 39 -18.08 -18.69 -15.57
CA ASP A 39 -19.51 -18.78 -15.31
C ASP A 39 -19.83 -20.26 -15.03
N TYR A 40 -20.36 -20.55 -13.84
CA TYR A 40 -20.58 -21.93 -13.41
C TYR A 40 -21.85 -22.52 -14.02
N ASP A 41 -22.89 -21.70 -14.23
CA ASP A 41 -24.16 -22.15 -14.80
C ASP A 41 -24.01 -22.53 -16.28
N THR A 42 -23.18 -21.80 -17.01
CA THR A 42 -22.96 -22.00 -18.44
C THR A 42 -21.62 -22.66 -18.77
N GLY A 43 -20.72 -22.78 -17.79
CA GLY A 43 -19.35 -23.27 -17.97
C GLY A 43 -18.45 -22.35 -18.81
N LYS A 44 -18.96 -21.19 -19.26
CA LYS A 44 -18.25 -20.29 -20.17
C LYS A 44 -17.23 -19.42 -19.43
N ILE A 45 -16.13 -19.15 -20.10
CA ILE A 45 -15.16 -18.16 -19.62
C ILE A 45 -15.66 -16.78 -20.07
N LYS A 46 -15.93 -15.90 -19.11
CA LYS A 46 -16.22 -14.48 -19.34
C LYS A 46 -14.92 -13.68 -19.30
N LEU A 47 -14.87 -12.61 -20.10
CA LEU A 47 -13.73 -11.69 -20.12
C LEU A 47 -13.53 -11.11 -18.72
N GLY A 48 -12.29 -11.12 -18.28
CA GLY A 48 -11.90 -10.68 -16.95
C GLY A 48 -11.77 -9.18 -16.82
N ASP A 49 -12.01 -8.69 -15.61
CA ASP A 49 -11.73 -7.30 -15.28
C ASP A 49 -10.23 -7.03 -15.47
N THR A 50 -9.92 -5.83 -15.94
CA THR A 50 -8.53 -5.40 -16.11
C THR A 50 -8.10 -4.61 -14.88
N ILE A 51 -7.12 -5.16 -14.16
CA ILE A 51 -6.59 -4.53 -12.95
C ILE A 51 -5.17 -4.03 -13.22
N ARG A 52 -4.94 -2.76 -12.90
CA ARG A 52 -3.61 -2.17 -12.78
C ARG A 52 -3.46 -1.59 -11.38
N TRP A 53 -2.46 -2.09 -10.64
CA TRP A 53 -2.16 -1.63 -9.29
C TRP A 53 -0.65 -1.36 -9.19
N ASN A 54 -0.31 -0.09 -9.05
CA ASN A 54 1.04 0.41 -8.84
C ASN A 54 1.23 0.73 -7.36
N VAL A 55 2.44 0.50 -6.88
CA VAL A 55 2.87 0.94 -5.56
C VAL A 55 4.15 1.74 -5.67
N GLU A 56 4.29 2.75 -4.81
CA GLU A 56 5.58 3.39 -4.57
C GLU A 56 5.93 3.25 -3.09
N ILE A 57 7.15 2.81 -2.83
CA ILE A 57 7.67 2.57 -1.48
C ILE A 57 8.64 3.70 -1.15
N TYR A 58 8.46 4.27 0.04
CA TYR A 58 9.31 5.30 0.62
C TYR A 58 9.79 4.80 1.97
N MET A 59 11.10 4.79 2.20
CA MET A 59 11.68 4.38 3.47
C MET A 59 12.60 5.45 4.02
N TYR A 60 12.46 5.72 5.31
CA TYR A 60 13.17 6.77 6.01
C TYR A 60 13.85 6.18 7.24
N GLY A 61 15.19 6.21 7.31
CA GLY A 61 15.93 6.03 8.55
C GLY A 61 15.93 7.33 9.35
N THR A 62 15.32 7.32 10.53
CA THR A 62 15.10 8.51 11.37
C THR A 62 15.50 8.26 12.82
N GLY A 63 15.74 9.33 13.57
CA GLY A 63 15.99 9.30 15.03
C GLY A 63 17.43 8.95 15.39
N ALA A 64 17.96 7.86 14.83
CA ALA A 64 19.36 7.48 14.94
C ALA A 64 19.95 7.19 13.55
N PRO A 65 21.22 7.55 13.30
CA PRO A 65 21.86 7.28 12.02
C PRO A 65 22.07 5.78 11.81
N VAL A 66 21.89 5.33 10.56
CA VAL A 66 22.31 4.00 10.09
C VAL A 66 23.65 4.20 9.41
N PHE A 67 24.77 3.88 10.04
CA PHE A 67 26.06 4.21 9.43
C PHE A 67 26.34 3.37 8.19
N VAL A 68 27.21 3.84 7.31
CA VAL A 68 27.87 3.03 6.28
C VAL A 68 29.34 2.91 6.69
N ASP A 69 29.82 1.68 6.85
CA ASP A 69 31.23 1.36 7.07
C ASP A 69 32.06 1.96 5.94
N GLY A 70 33.02 2.82 6.29
CA GLY A 70 33.85 3.54 5.31
C GLY A 70 34.81 2.65 4.53
N ASP A 71 35.14 1.46 5.03
CA ASP A 71 36.11 0.54 4.42
C ASP A 71 35.43 -0.51 3.51
N THR A 72 34.20 -0.89 3.84
CA THR A 72 33.45 -1.94 3.13
C THR A 72 32.24 -1.41 2.35
N GLY A 73 31.82 -0.18 2.62
CA GLY A 73 30.60 0.41 2.05
C GLY A 73 29.31 -0.25 2.52
N ALA A 74 29.38 -1.09 3.56
CA ALA A 74 28.24 -1.81 4.12
C ALA A 74 27.53 -0.96 5.18
N SER A 75 26.21 -0.99 5.21
CA SER A 75 25.45 -0.32 6.26
C SER A 75 25.69 -1.00 7.61
N VAL A 76 26.34 -0.28 8.54
CA VAL A 76 26.52 -0.68 9.94
C VAL A 76 25.44 0.01 10.76
N VAL A 77 24.49 -0.81 11.19
CA VAL A 77 23.51 -0.42 12.20
C VAL A 77 24.24 0.14 13.41
N ASN A 78 23.88 1.35 13.85
CA ASN A 78 24.24 1.79 15.19
C ASN A 78 23.85 0.66 16.16
N PRO A 79 24.78 0.05 16.92
CA PRO A 79 24.44 -1.09 17.80
C PRO A 79 23.35 -0.75 18.83
N LYS A 80 23.12 0.54 19.05
CA LYS A 80 22.09 1.11 19.92
C LYS A 80 20.95 1.78 19.15
N PHE A 81 20.78 1.51 17.85
CA PHE A 81 19.80 2.18 16.98
C PHE A 81 18.44 2.33 17.65
N LYS A 82 17.87 1.24 18.16
CA LYS A 82 16.60 1.27 18.89
C LYS A 82 16.66 2.04 20.20
N GLU A 83 17.74 1.89 20.97
CA GLU A 83 17.92 2.58 22.27
C GLU A 83 18.06 4.09 22.09
N ASP A 84 18.68 4.52 20.99
CA ASP A 84 18.89 5.92 20.62
C ASP A 84 17.65 6.53 19.91
N GLY A 85 16.52 5.80 19.88
CA GLY A 85 15.26 6.27 19.28
C GLY A 85 15.20 6.13 17.75
N GLY A 86 16.09 5.32 17.17
CA GLY A 86 16.14 4.99 15.76
C GLY A 86 14.93 4.16 15.32
N GLU A 87 14.34 4.58 14.20
CA GLU A 87 13.22 3.89 13.57
C GLU A 87 13.37 3.96 12.05
N ILE A 88 12.81 2.96 11.37
CA ILE A 88 12.60 2.99 9.92
C ILE A 88 11.11 3.15 9.67
N ILE A 89 10.73 4.25 9.04
CA ILE A 89 9.36 4.50 8.62
C ILE A 89 9.24 4.05 7.17
N ILE A 90 8.22 3.25 6.87
CA ILE A 90 7.94 2.75 5.52
C ILE A 90 6.55 3.21 5.13
N LEU A 91 6.48 4.01 4.07
CA LEU A 91 5.23 4.45 3.47
C LEU A 91 5.07 3.81 2.10
N ILE A 92 3.91 3.25 1.83
CA ILE A 92 3.60 2.63 0.55
C ILE A 92 2.36 3.32 -0.01
N THR A 93 2.54 4.08 -1.09
CA THR A 93 1.41 4.68 -1.80
C THR A 93 0.81 3.67 -2.76
N HIS A 94 -0.52 3.65 -2.87
CA HIS A 94 -1.27 2.78 -3.78
C HIS A 94 -1.92 3.65 -4.85
N SER A 95 -1.72 3.30 -6.11
CA SER A 95 -2.39 3.96 -7.22
C SER A 95 -2.73 2.98 -8.33
N GLY A 96 -3.80 3.23 -9.08
CA GLY A 96 -4.16 2.29 -10.14
C GLY A 96 -5.57 2.47 -10.66
N THR A 97 -6.02 1.46 -11.40
CA THR A 97 -7.35 1.43 -12.01
C THR A 97 -7.86 0.00 -12.11
N ILE A 98 -9.17 -0.15 -11.90
CA ILE A 98 -9.92 -1.38 -12.13
C ILE A 98 -10.94 -1.09 -13.22
N THR A 99 -10.83 -1.76 -14.35
CA THR A 99 -11.78 -1.60 -15.46
C THR A 99 -12.63 -2.85 -15.58
N LEU A 100 -13.94 -2.67 -15.45
CA LEU A 100 -14.89 -3.77 -15.40
C LEU A 100 -15.20 -4.33 -16.79
N ALA A 101 -15.15 -5.64 -16.92
CA ALA A 101 -15.47 -6.33 -18.17
C ALA A 101 -16.90 -6.89 -18.21
N ASP A 102 -17.44 -7.36 -17.08
CA ASP A 102 -18.83 -7.81 -16.95
C ASP A 102 -19.24 -7.88 -15.47
N VAL A 103 -20.19 -7.04 -15.02
CA VAL A 103 -20.72 -7.13 -13.65
C VAL A 103 -22.20 -6.75 -13.58
N GLN A 104 -23.09 -7.73 -13.52
CA GLN A 104 -24.50 -7.54 -13.16
C GLN A 104 -24.76 -8.22 -11.81
N GLY A 105 -25.29 -7.47 -10.82
CA GLY A 105 -25.83 -8.04 -9.57
C GLY A 105 -24.82 -8.69 -8.62
N HIS A 106 -23.58 -8.19 -8.56
CA HIS A 106 -22.53 -8.78 -7.72
C HIS A 106 -21.94 -7.74 -6.77
N GLN A 107 -21.72 -8.14 -5.51
CA GLN A 107 -20.81 -7.43 -4.64
C GLN A 107 -19.42 -8.01 -4.85
N ILE A 108 -18.48 -7.17 -5.30
CA ILE A 108 -17.10 -7.57 -5.61
C ILE A 108 -16.15 -6.66 -4.84
N GLU A 109 -15.17 -7.25 -4.15
CA GLU A 109 -14.04 -6.55 -3.55
C GLU A 109 -12.76 -6.96 -4.26
N TYR A 110 -12.05 -5.99 -4.82
CA TYR A 110 -10.67 -6.16 -5.27
C TYR A 110 -9.77 -5.69 -4.14
N PHE A 111 -8.76 -6.47 -3.78
CA PHE A 111 -7.90 -6.13 -2.65
C PHE A 111 -6.42 -6.35 -2.93
N ASN A 112 -5.62 -5.63 -2.16
CA ASN A 112 -4.19 -5.82 -2.01
C ASN A 112 -3.86 -5.84 -0.51
N THR A 113 -3.35 -6.97 -0.05
CA THR A 113 -2.80 -7.17 1.27
C THR A 113 -1.29 -6.99 1.20
N VAL A 114 -0.78 -6.07 2.00
CA VAL A 114 0.64 -5.81 2.22
C VAL A 114 1.02 -6.41 3.56
N TYR A 115 1.79 -7.48 3.52
CA TYR A 115 2.43 -8.02 4.72
C TYR A 115 3.69 -7.21 5.01
N GLY A 116 3.81 -6.76 6.26
CA GLY A 116 4.91 -5.91 6.69
C GLY A 116 6.27 -6.59 6.62
N PRO A 117 7.36 -5.82 6.85
CA PRO A 117 8.73 -6.32 6.86
C PRO A 117 8.92 -7.59 7.71
N ARG A 118 9.53 -8.62 7.12
CA ARG A 118 9.86 -9.89 7.80
C ARG A 118 11.11 -10.51 7.20
N LYS A 119 11.75 -11.44 7.91
CA LYS A 119 12.91 -12.13 7.33
C LYS A 119 12.48 -12.97 6.12
N PRO A 120 13.33 -13.07 5.10
CA PRO A 120 13.10 -13.95 3.96
C PRO A 120 12.85 -15.39 4.41
N GLY A 121 11.70 -15.94 4.04
CA GLY A 121 11.28 -17.30 4.39
C GLY A 121 10.40 -17.43 5.64
N ASP A 122 10.17 -16.34 6.40
CA ASP A 122 9.22 -16.34 7.53
C ASP A 122 7.77 -16.49 7.04
N THR A 123 6.93 -17.15 7.85
CA THR A 123 5.50 -17.26 7.59
C THR A 123 4.79 -15.92 7.84
N PHE A 124 3.54 -15.77 7.39
CA PHE A 124 2.77 -14.52 7.48
C PHE A 124 2.36 -14.10 8.91
N ASP A 125 2.66 -14.93 9.92
CA ASP A 125 2.24 -14.74 11.31
C ASP A 125 3.34 -14.19 12.23
N VAL A 126 4.54 -13.91 11.70
CA VAL A 126 5.70 -13.48 12.50
C VAL A 126 6.05 -12.02 12.18
N SER A 127 5.66 -11.08 13.04
CA SER A 127 6.07 -9.67 12.96
C SER A 127 6.99 -9.31 14.13
N ILE A 128 8.25 -9.72 14.09
CA ILE A 128 9.20 -9.33 15.13
C ILE A 128 9.65 -7.89 14.89
N GLY A 129 9.14 -6.94 15.68
CA GLY A 129 9.65 -5.56 15.69
C GLY A 129 9.19 -4.66 14.54
N VAL A 130 8.11 -5.05 13.87
CA VAL A 130 7.32 -4.21 12.96
C VAL A 130 6.05 -3.77 13.66
N ASP A 131 5.76 -2.47 13.58
CA ASP A 131 4.53 -1.86 14.04
C ASP A 131 3.73 -1.37 12.83
N VAL A 132 2.51 -1.89 12.69
CA VAL A 132 1.62 -1.54 11.59
C VAL A 132 0.86 -0.27 11.97
N GLN A 133 1.17 0.84 11.29
CA GLN A 133 0.69 2.16 11.71
C GLN A 133 -0.71 2.47 11.18
N GLY A 134 -1.04 2.04 9.95
CA GLY A 134 -2.37 2.24 9.39
C GLY A 134 -2.45 2.15 7.87
N GLN A 135 -3.68 1.98 7.39
CA GLN A 135 -4.05 2.03 5.98
C GLN A 135 -5.05 3.18 5.77
N TYR A 136 -4.80 4.01 4.76
CA TYR A 136 -5.63 5.15 4.40
C TYR A 136 -6.19 4.99 2.97
N PRO A 137 -7.46 5.41 2.72
CA PRO A 137 -8.41 5.85 3.74
C PRO A 137 -8.85 4.65 4.60
N GLU A 138 -9.25 4.90 5.84
CA GLU A 138 -9.84 3.87 6.68
C GLU A 138 -11.23 3.46 6.15
N THR A 139 -11.64 2.21 6.38
CA THR A 139 -12.99 1.75 6.03
C THR A 139 -14.03 2.65 6.68
N GLY A 140 -14.97 3.15 5.87
CA GLY A 140 -16.05 4.01 6.36
C GLY A 140 -15.67 5.48 6.54
N ASN A 141 -14.41 5.88 6.30
CA ASN A 141 -14.00 7.27 6.37
C ASN A 141 -14.25 8.01 5.03
N TYR A 142 -15.53 8.29 4.78
CA TYR A 142 -15.99 9.03 3.61
C TYR A 142 -17.20 9.92 3.91
N VAL A 143 -17.45 10.88 3.03
CA VAL A 143 -18.73 11.60 2.95
C VAL A 143 -19.52 11.02 1.78
N LYS A 144 -20.73 10.52 2.05
CA LYS A 144 -21.61 9.94 1.01
C LYS A 144 -22.62 10.98 0.52
N GLU A 145 -22.70 11.16 -0.80
CA GLU A 145 -23.72 11.98 -1.44
C GLU A 145 -24.37 11.20 -2.60
N GLY A 146 -25.61 10.77 -2.41
CA GLY A 146 -26.29 9.89 -3.36
C GLY A 146 -25.55 8.55 -3.52
N SER A 147 -25.08 8.27 -4.74
CA SER A 147 -24.27 7.10 -5.05
C SER A 147 -22.76 7.32 -4.89
N ASP A 148 -22.32 8.54 -4.62
CA ASP A 148 -20.92 8.92 -4.64
C ASP A 148 -20.33 8.93 -3.22
N TYR A 149 -19.08 8.50 -3.12
CA TYR A 149 -18.30 8.41 -1.88
C TYR A 149 -17.07 9.31 -2.02
N ARG A 150 -17.05 10.43 -1.28
CA ARG A 150 -15.92 11.36 -1.24
C ARG A 150 -14.99 10.98 -0.11
N TYR A 151 -13.72 10.79 -0.44
CA TYR A 151 -12.65 10.46 0.50
C TYR A 151 -11.72 11.65 0.68
N THR A 152 -11.11 11.75 1.87
CA THR A 152 -10.04 12.69 2.15
C THR A 152 -8.97 11.96 2.94
N ILE A 153 -7.80 11.81 2.34
CA ILE A 153 -6.60 11.32 3.01
C ILE A 153 -5.79 12.56 3.38
N SER A 154 -5.38 12.66 4.64
CA SER A 154 -4.48 13.71 5.13
C SER A 154 -3.49 13.11 6.11
N TYR A 155 -2.42 12.53 5.56
CA TYR A 155 -1.33 11.96 6.33
C TYR A 155 -0.16 12.96 6.44
N GLU A 156 0.38 13.08 7.64
CA GLU A 156 1.61 13.82 7.92
C GLU A 156 2.43 13.08 8.96
N GLN A 157 3.71 12.84 8.66
CA GLN A 157 4.67 12.30 9.61
C GLN A 157 5.90 13.20 9.66
N LYS A 158 6.08 13.87 10.80
CA LYS A 158 7.30 14.62 11.09
C LYS A 158 8.35 13.67 11.63
N MET A 159 9.58 13.80 11.14
CA MET A 159 10.68 12.92 11.51
C MET A 159 12.03 13.66 11.36
N PRO A 160 12.97 13.49 12.31
CA PRO A 160 14.34 13.97 12.14
C PRO A 160 15.11 13.09 11.15
N MET A 161 15.54 13.69 10.06
CA MET A 161 16.33 13.06 8.99
C MET A 161 17.77 13.54 9.01
N PHE A 162 18.62 12.88 8.23
CA PHE A 162 20.06 13.11 8.24
C PHE A 162 20.57 13.60 6.89
N LYS A 163 21.66 14.37 6.90
CA LYS A 163 22.47 14.74 5.73
C LYS A 163 23.93 14.42 6.01
N ASN A 164 24.76 14.52 4.97
CA ASN A 164 26.20 14.38 5.07
C ASN A 164 26.58 13.07 5.80
N ASN A 165 25.99 11.94 5.38
CA ASN A 165 26.23 10.60 5.97
C ASN A 165 25.90 10.50 7.47
N GLY A 166 24.91 11.24 7.96
CA GLY A 166 24.54 11.23 9.39
C GLY A 166 25.14 12.36 10.22
N HIS A 167 25.98 13.22 9.64
CA HIS A 167 26.67 14.29 10.38
C HIS A 167 25.82 15.55 10.62
N GLU A 168 24.73 15.72 9.87
CA GLU A 168 23.81 16.84 10.03
C GLU A 168 22.37 16.32 10.18
N VAL A 169 21.59 16.94 11.06
CA VAL A 169 20.19 16.57 11.31
C VAL A 169 19.28 17.70 10.85
N PHE A 170 18.15 17.37 10.23
CA PHE A 170 17.11 18.33 9.85
C PHE A 170 15.72 17.70 10.02
N ASP A 171 14.71 18.54 10.25
CA ASP A 171 13.32 18.09 10.33
C ASP A 171 12.72 17.92 8.92
N PHE A 172 12.13 16.76 8.67
CA PHE A 172 11.35 16.48 7.48
C PHE A 172 9.91 16.14 7.85
N ALA A 173 8.96 16.58 7.02
CA ALA A 173 7.55 16.23 7.18
C ALA A 173 7.08 15.49 5.92
N ALA A 174 6.95 14.16 6.00
CA ALA A 174 6.38 13.38 4.93
C ALA A 174 4.86 13.62 4.88
N GLN A 175 4.35 14.14 3.77
CA GLN A 175 2.92 14.43 3.60
C GLN A 175 2.33 13.70 2.39
N TYR A 176 1.17 13.09 2.62
CA TYR A 176 0.31 12.55 1.56
C TYR A 176 -1.10 13.09 1.78
N LYS A 177 -1.56 13.93 0.85
CA LYS A 177 -2.93 14.46 0.85
C LYS A 177 -3.60 14.10 -0.47
N ASP A 178 -4.78 13.50 -0.39
CA ASP A 178 -5.55 13.10 -1.56
C ASP A 178 -7.04 13.27 -1.28
N ILE A 179 -7.72 14.06 -2.10
CA ILE A 179 -9.17 14.23 -2.06
C ILE A 179 -9.72 13.70 -3.38
N TYR A 180 -10.59 12.70 -3.32
CA TYR A 180 -11.15 12.07 -4.51
C TYR A 180 -12.55 11.53 -4.24
N THR A 181 -13.30 11.25 -5.30
CA THR A 181 -14.65 10.72 -5.23
C THR A 181 -14.75 9.45 -6.05
N LEU A 182 -15.41 8.44 -5.50
CA LEU A 182 -15.73 7.19 -6.17
C LEU A 182 -17.25 7.07 -6.30
N SER A 183 -17.75 6.89 -7.52
CA SER A 183 -19.18 6.67 -7.75
C SER A 183 -19.52 5.19 -7.61
N LYS A 184 -20.49 4.82 -6.76
CA LYS A 184 -20.94 3.44 -6.50
C LYS A 184 -19.87 2.47 -5.97
N ALA A 185 -18.66 2.93 -5.71
CA ALA A 185 -17.55 2.12 -5.24
C ALA A 185 -17.04 2.66 -3.90
N GLN A 186 -16.75 1.76 -2.96
CA GLN A 186 -16.23 2.08 -1.64
C GLN A 186 -14.80 1.57 -1.50
N GLN A 187 -13.93 2.37 -0.91
CA GLN A 187 -12.64 1.89 -0.42
C GLN A 187 -12.81 1.11 0.89
N SER A 188 -12.10 0.01 1.01
CA SER A 188 -11.94 -0.78 2.22
C SER A 188 -10.49 -0.76 2.67
N ALA A 189 -10.33 -0.85 3.98
CA ALA A 189 -9.07 -0.97 4.68
C ALA A 189 -9.21 -1.94 5.85
N GLU A 190 -8.21 -2.80 6.03
CA GLU A 190 -8.09 -3.68 7.19
C GLU A 190 -6.71 -3.49 7.80
N LEU A 191 -6.69 -3.35 9.12
CA LEU A 191 -5.49 -3.26 9.92
C LEU A 191 -5.36 -4.54 10.75
N HIS A 192 -4.28 -5.28 10.54
CA HIS A 192 -3.90 -6.41 11.36
C HIS A 192 -2.49 -6.19 11.93
N ASN A 193 -2.13 -6.95 12.96
CA ASN A 193 -0.81 -6.84 13.60
C ASN A 193 0.37 -7.13 12.65
N THR A 194 0.12 -7.82 11.55
CA THR A 194 1.15 -8.30 10.61
C THR A 194 0.98 -7.79 9.18
N TYR A 195 -0.18 -7.20 8.86
CA TYR A 195 -0.48 -6.76 7.50
C TYR A 195 -1.47 -5.60 7.46
N LEU A 196 -1.48 -4.93 6.32
CA LEU A 196 -2.48 -3.95 5.90
C LEU A 196 -3.19 -4.47 4.67
N LYS A 197 -4.52 -4.38 4.61
CA LYS A 197 -5.29 -4.65 3.40
C LYS A 197 -5.88 -3.33 2.92
N SER A 198 -5.73 -3.03 1.64
CA SER A 198 -6.49 -2.02 0.93
C SER A 198 -7.39 -2.70 -0.08
N GLY A 199 -8.61 -2.20 -0.27
CA GLY A 199 -9.51 -2.75 -1.27
C GLY A 199 -10.46 -1.73 -1.85
N LEU A 200 -11.06 -2.13 -2.97
CA LEU A 200 -12.15 -1.44 -3.63
C LEU A 200 -13.34 -2.39 -3.70
N ARG A 201 -14.37 -2.07 -2.94
CA ARG A 201 -15.65 -2.76 -2.92
C ARG A 201 -16.62 -2.07 -3.87
N LEU A 202 -17.19 -2.85 -4.77
CA LEU A 202 -18.21 -2.47 -5.72
C LEU A 202 -19.56 -3.02 -5.22
N ASP A 203 -20.52 -2.12 -5.00
CA ASP A 203 -21.86 -2.48 -4.53
C ASP A 203 -22.91 -2.31 -5.65
N GLY A 204 -23.56 -3.41 -6.02
CA GLY A 204 -24.74 -3.41 -6.90
C GLY A 204 -24.40 -3.44 -8.40
N ASN A 205 -25.21 -2.75 -9.20
CA ASN A 205 -25.07 -2.77 -10.67
C ASN A 205 -24.10 -1.70 -11.15
N HIS A 206 -23.03 -2.17 -11.80
CA HIS A 206 -22.00 -1.34 -12.41
C HIS A 206 -22.09 -1.37 -13.93
N THR A 207 -21.61 -0.31 -14.57
CA THR A 207 -21.58 -0.22 -16.03
C THR A 207 -20.26 -0.82 -16.55
N ILE A 208 -20.38 -1.70 -17.54
CA ILE A 208 -19.22 -2.31 -18.22
C ILE A 208 -18.35 -1.21 -18.83
N GLY A 209 -17.03 -1.37 -18.75
CA GLY A 209 -16.05 -0.43 -19.28
C GLY A 209 -15.81 0.79 -18.41
N VAL A 210 -16.51 0.93 -17.26
CA VAL A 210 -16.18 1.96 -16.28
C VAL A 210 -14.90 1.58 -15.54
N SER A 211 -13.99 2.54 -15.45
CA SER A 211 -12.76 2.43 -14.68
C SER A 211 -12.91 3.09 -13.31
N TYR A 212 -12.58 2.37 -12.25
CA TYR A 212 -12.52 2.87 -10.90
C TYR A 212 -11.06 3.08 -10.49
N PRO A 213 -10.69 4.27 -10.02
CA PRO A 213 -9.31 4.51 -9.61
C PRO A 213 -9.05 3.92 -8.21
N ILE A 214 -7.81 3.48 -8.02
CA ILE A 214 -7.28 3.01 -6.74
C ILE A 214 -6.42 4.14 -6.16
N HIS A 215 -6.62 4.43 -4.88
CA HIS A 215 -5.85 5.42 -4.12
C HIS A 215 -5.56 4.86 -2.74
N GLY A 216 -4.41 5.15 -2.15
CA GLY A 216 -4.22 4.82 -0.74
C GLY A 216 -2.81 5.00 -0.25
N LEU A 217 -2.65 4.84 1.05
CA LEU A 217 -1.38 4.88 1.74
C LEU A 217 -1.36 3.81 2.82
N SER A 218 -0.38 2.93 2.78
CA SER A 218 -0.01 2.04 3.89
C SER A 218 1.17 2.63 4.64
N ALA A 219 1.17 2.52 5.97
CA ALA A 219 2.28 2.95 6.81
C ALA A 219 2.72 1.84 7.79
N PHE A 220 4.02 1.59 7.82
CA PHE A 220 4.68 0.68 8.76
C PHE A 220 5.83 1.39 9.46
N ARG A 221 6.18 0.91 10.64
CA ARG A 221 7.34 1.35 11.40
C ARG A 221 8.15 0.14 11.84
N VAL A 222 9.47 0.21 11.73
CA VAL A 222 10.39 -0.86 12.12
C VAL A 222 11.39 -0.29 13.10
N SER A 223 11.43 -0.84 14.32
CA SER A 223 12.42 -0.46 15.33
C SER A 223 13.44 -1.56 15.60
N ASN A 224 13.14 -2.80 15.21
CA ASN A 224 14.10 -3.89 15.28
C ASN A 224 14.78 -4.10 13.92
N LEU A 225 16.07 -3.79 13.82
CA LEU A 225 16.82 -3.96 12.58
C LEU A 225 17.29 -5.40 12.34
N ASP A 226 17.12 -6.31 13.30
CA ASP A 226 17.39 -7.75 13.10
C ASP A 226 16.52 -8.37 12.02
N VAL A 227 15.44 -7.70 11.59
CA VAL A 227 14.58 -8.16 10.48
C VAL A 227 15.23 -8.00 9.11
N PHE A 228 16.33 -7.24 9.00
CA PHE A 228 17.01 -7.00 7.72
C PHE A 228 17.94 -8.16 7.30
N PRO A 229 18.10 -8.41 5.99
CA PRO A 229 17.24 -7.91 4.91
C PRO A 229 15.82 -8.44 5.09
N PHE A 230 14.81 -7.65 4.71
CA PHE A 230 13.41 -8.03 4.88
C PHE A 230 12.67 -8.14 3.55
N ASP A 231 11.58 -8.90 3.54
CA ASP A 231 10.61 -8.93 2.45
C ASP A 231 9.35 -8.14 2.84
N ILE A 232 8.85 -7.31 1.92
CA ILE A 232 7.45 -6.85 1.92
C ILE A 232 6.72 -7.72 0.90
N THR A 233 5.65 -8.38 1.31
CA THR A 233 4.89 -9.26 0.42
C THR A 233 3.55 -8.66 0.09
N PHE A 234 3.26 -8.54 -1.20
CA PHE A 234 1.99 -8.10 -1.73
C PHE A 234 1.19 -9.32 -2.18
N VAL A 235 0.04 -9.55 -1.55
CA VAL A 235 -0.94 -10.54 -1.97
C VAL A 235 -2.15 -9.79 -2.49
N HIS A 236 -2.50 -10.03 -3.74
CA HIS A 236 -3.64 -9.38 -4.35
C HIS A 236 -4.73 -10.40 -4.65
N GLY A 237 -5.97 -9.96 -4.67
CA GLY A 237 -7.05 -10.85 -5.05
C GLY A 237 -8.37 -10.17 -5.30
N ILE A 238 -9.34 -11.00 -5.64
CA ILE A 238 -10.73 -10.61 -5.80
C ILE A 238 -11.57 -11.53 -4.93
N HIS A 239 -12.45 -10.90 -4.15
CA HIS A 239 -13.48 -11.56 -3.38
C HIS A 239 -14.85 -11.17 -3.95
N GLY A 240 -15.75 -12.12 -4.18
CA GLY A 240 -17.09 -11.81 -4.67
C GLY A 240 -18.13 -12.73 -4.06
N SER A 241 -19.31 -12.16 -3.77
CA SER A 241 -20.48 -12.91 -3.30
C SER A 241 -21.63 -12.80 -4.32
N TYR A 242 -22.20 -13.94 -4.70
CA TYR A 242 -23.30 -14.00 -5.67
C TYR A 242 -24.65 -14.09 -4.95
N GLU A 243 -25.57 -13.15 -5.21
CA GLU A 243 -26.90 -13.10 -4.58
C GLU A 243 -27.74 -14.37 -4.84
N HIS A 244 -27.49 -15.10 -5.94
CA HIS A 244 -28.32 -16.25 -6.29
C HIS A 244 -27.96 -17.55 -5.55
N ASN A 245 -26.68 -17.73 -5.16
CA ASN A 245 -26.19 -19.02 -4.62
C ASN A 245 -25.35 -18.91 -3.33
N HIS A 246 -25.13 -17.71 -2.77
CA HIS A 246 -24.25 -17.51 -1.61
C HIS A 246 -22.83 -18.11 -1.76
N GLU A 247 -22.33 -18.28 -2.99
CA GLU A 247 -20.94 -18.71 -3.21
C GLU A 247 -19.99 -17.52 -3.00
N GLU A 248 -19.11 -17.64 -2.03
CA GLU A 248 -17.93 -16.78 -1.90
C GLU A 248 -16.83 -17.31 -2.81
N ARG A 249 -16.33 -16.46 -3.70
CA ARG A 249 -15.16 -16.79 -4.54
C ARG A 249 -13.96 -15.99 -4.08
N TYR A 250 -12.86 -16.69 -3.88
CA TYR A 250 -11.56 -16.10 -3.54
C TYR A 250 -10.57 -16.46 -4.64
N MET A 251 -10.06 -15.44 -5.32
CA MET A 251 -8.91 -15.59 -6.21
C MET A 251 -7.78 -14.73 -5.69
N SER A 252 -6.78 -15.32 -5.07
CA SER A 252 -5.50 -14.66 -4.82
C SER A 252 -4.55 -14.91 -5.98
N GLY A 253 -3.91 -13.85 -6.47
CA GLY A 253 -2.79 -13.99 -7.40
C GLY A 253 -1.51 -14.49 -6.72
N VAL A 254 -0.47 -14.69 -7.53
CA VAL A 254 0.85 -15.09 -7.04
C VAL A 254 1.41 -13.94 -6.17
N PRO A 255 1.85 -14.21 -4.93
CA PRO A 255 2.45 -13.18 -4.09
C PRO A 255 3.65 -12.52 -4.77
N VAL A 256 3.71 -11.20 -4.73
CA VAL A 256 4.87 -10.42 -5.18
C VAL A 256 5.72 -10.10 -3.95
N ASN A 257 6.93 -10.65 -3.89
CA ASN A 257 7.88 -10.38 -2.82
C ASN A 257 8.82 -9.27 -3.23
N TYR A 258 8.84 -8.19 -2.45
CA TYR A 258 9.74 -7.07 -2.61
C TYR A 258 10.82 -7.14 -1.54
N LYS A 259 12.06 -7.38 -1.96
CA LYS A 259 13.19 -7.53 -1.05
C LYS A 259 13.82 -6.17 -0.78
N VAL A 260 14.04 -5.88 0.48
CA VAL A 260 14.77 -4.68 0.91
C VAL A 260 15.98 -5.07 1.73
N ASP A 261 17.13 -4.60 1.27
CA ASP A 261 18.38 -4.64 2.03
C ASP A 261 18.58 -3.30 2.75
N LEU A 262 19.18 -3.31 3.93
CA LEU A 262 19.52 -2.09 4.66
C LEU A 262 20.45 -1.19 3.83
N ASN A 263 21.30 -1.77 2.99
CA ASN A 263 22.16 -1.06 2.02
C ASN A 263 21.40 -0.26 0.96
N SER A 264 20.08 -0.43 0.87
CA SER A 264 19.21 0.38 0.02
C SER A 264 18.99 1.78 0.61
N LEU A 265 19.14 1.94 1.93
CA LEU A 265 19.10 3.23 2.63
C LEU A 265 20.49 3.88 2.54
N LYS A 266 20.71 4.71 1.54
CA LYS A 266 21.92 5.54 1.39
C LYS A 266 21.62 6.97 1.80
#